data_AF-R6DED6-F1
#
_entry.id   AF-R6DED6-F1
#
_cell.length_a   1.000
_cell.length_b   1.000
_cell.length_c   1.000
_cell.angle_alpha   90.00
_cell.angle_beta   90.00
_cell.angle_gamma   90.00
#
_symmetry.space_group_name_H-M   'P 1'
#
loop_
_entity.id
_entity.type
_entity.pdbx_description
1 polymer ?
#
loop_
_entity_poly.entity_id
_entity_poly.type
_entity_poly.pdbx_seq_one_letter_code
_entity_poly.pdbx_strand_id
1 'polypeptide(L)'
;MKRWMSILATLIFAVCLSASAKDNKKNVERGMSQQEVINILGEPKLRSFDEYGDKWEFYKTSIIADDKYIVVRFDRTGKVVSYNSRFIEPIANNAGGRPQCPTPPAYEEVPLPIEPMYPVYCLDDASFSKLYNKVKTASFDDTKFDLLEVASLGCYYSCAQTVRMMKMFSFGDEQLKVLRMMAPRIIDPQNATDIYKVFSFDSEKEKAGEIMRRSR
;
A
#
# COMPACT_ATOMS: atom_id res chain seq x y z
N MET A 1 -5.94 75.98 2.54
CA MET A 1 -7.35 75.92 2.07
C MET A 1 -7.37 75.19 0.72
N LYS A 2 -8.33 74.27 0.52
CA LYS A 2 -8.68 73.53 -0.72
C LYS A 2 -7.87 72.25 -1.07
N ARG A 3 -8.11 71.20 -0.27
CA ARG A 3 -8.85 69.98 -0.68
C ARG A 3 -9.26 69.89 -2.18
N TRP A 4 -8.86 68.84 -2.91
CA TRP A 4 -9.75 67.74 -3.38
C TRP A 4 -9.19 66.82 -4.49
N MET A 5 -9.65 65.56 -4.41
CA MET A 5 -9.78 64.51 -5.43
C MET A 5 -8.59 63.59 -5.80
N SER A 6 -8.53 62.48 -5.06
CA SER A 6 -8.79 61.12 -5.56
C SER A 6 -8.16 60.66 -6.88
N ILE A 7 -7.14 59.80 -6.79
CA ILE A 7 -7.02 58.63 -7.68
C ILE A 7 -6.91 57.37 -6.83
N LEU A 8 -7.87 56.51 -7.11
CA LEU A 8 -8.25 55.27 -6.46
C LEU A 8 -7.25 54.16 -6.86
N ALA A 9 -6.33 53.77 -5.97
CA ALA A 9 -5.53 52.56 -6.14
C ALA A 9 -6.27 51.39 -5.47
N THR A 10 -7.32 50.88 -6.12
CA THR A 10 -7.98 49.63 -5.72
C THR A 10 -7.05 48.47 -6.01
N LEU A 11 -6.37 48.01 -4.95
CA LEU A 11 -5.64 46.74 -4.89
C LEU A 11 -6.58 45.59 -5.26
N ILE A 12 -6.38 45.05 -6.46
CA ILE A 12 -6.87 43.75 -6.88
C ILE A 12 -6.01 42.71 -6.17
N PHE A 13 -6.55 42.07 -5.14
CA PHE A 13 -6.22 40.68 -4.86
C PHE A 13 -7.54 39.93 -4.69
N ALA A 14 -7.88 39.18 -5.73
CA ALA A 14 -9.03 38.30 -5.78
C ALA A 14 -8.92 37.25 -4.68
N VAL A 15 -9.67 37.46 -3.59
CA VAL A 15 -9.94 36.41 -2.60
C VAL A 15 -11.03 35.53 -3.18
N CYS A 16 -10.65 34.55 -4.00
CA CYS A 16 -11.52 33.43 -4.33
C CYS A 16 -11.52 32.43 -3.16
N LEU A 17 -12.19 32.78 -2.06
CA LEU A 17 -12.84 31.81 -1.17
C LEU A 17 -14.32 31.87 -1.54
N SER A 18 -14.93 30.87 -2.16
CA SER A 18 -14.94 29.48 -1.76
C SER A 18 -15.45 28.63 -2.92
N ALA A 19 -14.61 27.72 -3.43
CA ALA A 19 -15.17 26.52 -4.02
C ALA A 19 -15.69 25.68 -2.84
N SER A 20 -17.00 25.75 -2.59
CA SER A 20 -17.66 24.66 -1.87
C SER A 20 -17.38 23.40 -2.68
N ALA A 21 -16.45 22.58 -2.20
CA ALA A 21 -16.25 21.24 -2.71
C ALA A 21 -17.53 20.47 -2.36
N LYS A 22 -18.54 20.57 -3.23
CA LYS A 22 -19.56 19.55 -3.35
C LYS A 22 -18.79 18.27 -3.63
N ASP A 23 -18.75 17.40 -2.63
CA ASP A 23 -18.22 16.04 -2.70
C ASP A 23 -19.12 15.23 -3.65
N ASN A 24 -19.08 15.58 -4.94
CA ASN A 24 -19.70 14.83 -6.02
C ASN A 24 -18.79 13.64 -6.27
N LYS A 25 -18.89 12.62 -5.42
CA LYS A 25 -18.24 11.33 -5.63
C LYS A 25 -18.85 10.69 -6.88
N LYS A 26 -18.30 11.04 -8.05
CA LYS A 26 -18.71 10.49 -9.35
C LYS A 26 -18.34 9.01 -9.37
N ASN A 27 -19.31 8.17 -9.72
CA ASN A 27 -19.10 6.74 -9.92
C ASN A 27 -18.97 6.44 -11.41
N VAL A 28 -18.30 5.35 -11.75
CA VAL A 28 -18.25 4.87 -13.14
C VAL A 28 -19.56 4.15 -13.45
N GLU A 29 -20.19 4.53 -14.57
CA GLU A 29 -21.46 3.96 -15.02
C GLU A 29 -21.35 3.35 -16.42
N ARG A 30 -22.30 2.47 -16.75
CA ARG A 30 -22.40 1.85 -18.07
C ARG A 30 -22.56 2.93 -19.14
N GLY A 31 -21.86 2.78 -20.27
CA GLY A 31 -21.90 3.71 -21.39
C GLY A 31 -20.97 4.92 -21.26
N MET A 32 -20.24 5.08 -20.16
CA MET A 32 -19.19 6.10 -20.05
C MET A 32 -18.05 5.85 -21.06
N SER A 33 -17.40 6.92 -21.50
CA SER A 33 -16.19 6.87 -22.31
C SER A 33 -14.96 6.58 -21.46
N GLN A 34 -13.89 6.11 -22.11
CA GLN A 34 -12.57 5.94 -21.51
C GLN A 34 -12.06 7.21 -20.81
N GLN A 35 -12.27 8.40 -21.39
CA GLN A 35 -11.83 9.65 -20.79
C GLN A 35 -12.62 10.02 -19.52
N GLU A 36 -13.93 9.76 -19.51
CA GLU A 36 -14.75 9.95 -18.31
C GLU A 36 -14.31 9.03 -17.18
N VAL A 37 -13.95 7.78 -17.51
CA VAL A 37 -13.38 6.84 -16.54
C VAL A 37 -12.04 7.34 -16.00
N ILE A 38 -11.15 7.88 -16.84
CA ILE A 38 -9.88 8.50 -16.38
C ILE A 38 -10.14 9.67 -15.46
N ASN A 39 -11.12 10.52 -15.77
CA ASN A 39 -11.44 11.67 -14.93
C ASN A 39 -11.97 11.26 -13.54
N ILE A 40 -12.55 10.05 -13.42
CA ILE A 40 -13.07 9.52 -12.16
C ILE A 40 -12.02 8.69 -11.41
N LEU A 41 -11.35 7.77 -12.10
CA LEU A 41 -10.45 6.77 -11.52
C LEU A 41 -8.96 7.09 -11.70
N GLY A 42 -8.61 8.12 -12.48
CA GLY A 42 -7.23 8.39 -12.89
C GLY A 42 -6.73 7.41 -13.96
N GLU A 43 -5.42 7.32 -14.13
CA GLU A 43 -4.82 6.40 -15.10
C GLU A 43 -4.89 4.94 -14.62
N PRO A 44 -5.26 3.98 -15.50
CA PRO A 44 -5.21 2.57 -15.17
C PRO A 44 -3.77 2.10 -15.00
N LYS A 45 -3.58 1.11 -14.14
CA LYS A 45 -2.27 0.49 -13.92
C LYS A 45 -1.95 -0.54 -14.98
N LEU A 46 -2.97 -1.26 -15.45
CA LEU A 46 -2.84 -2.25 -16.51
C LEU A 46 -3.93 -2.02 -17.55
N ARG A 47 -3.56 -2.20 -18.81
CA ARG A 47 -4.46 -2.18 -19.96
C ARG A 47 -4.22 -3.45 -20.76
N SER A 48 -5.29 -4.09 -21.19
CA SER A 48 -5.29 -5.28 -22.05
C SER A 48 -6.54 -5.25 -22.93
N PHE A 49 -6.62 -6.11 -23.94
CA PHE A 49 -7.78 -6.20 -24.81
C PHE A 49 -8.04 -7.65 -25.23
N ASP A 50 -9.30 -7.95 -25.54
CA ASP A 50 -9.75 -9.23 -26.12
C ASP A 50 -10.75 -8.97 -27.26
N GLU A 51 -11.37 -10.02 -27.80
CA GLU A 51 -12.35 -9.89 -28.88
C GLU A 51 -13.58 -9.04 -28.52
N TYR A 52 -13.86 -8.86 -27.23
CA TYR A 52 -15.02 -8.10 -26.75
C TYR A 52 -14.69 -6.62 -26.50
N GLY A 53 -13.41 -6.27 -26.33
CA GLY A 53 -12.92 -4.90 -26.25
C GLY A 53 -11.80 -4.73 -25.21
N ASP A 54 -11.68 -3.53 -24.66
CA ASP A 54 -10.59 -3.19 -23.73
C ASP A 54 -10.93 -3.58 -22.28
N LYS A 55 -9.93 -4.04 -21.54
CA LYS A 55 -9.99 -4.29 -20.09
C LYS A 55 -8.92 -3.47 -19.39
N TRP A 56 -9.36 -2.58 -18.50
CA TRP A 56 -8.50 -1.71 -17.70
C TRP A 56 -8.59 -2.07 -16.23
N GLU A 57 -7.44 -2.08 -15.56
CA GLU A 57 -7.33 -2.47 -14.16
C GLU A 57 -6.71 -1.33 -13.34
N PHE A 58 -7.32 -1.03 -12.21
CA PHE A 58 -6.91 0.05 -11.31
C PHE A 58 -6.67 -0.52 -9.91
N TYR A 59 -5.59 -0.03 -9.29
CA TYR A 59 -5.29 -0.28 -7.89
C TYR A 59 -5.39 1.05 -7.15
N LYS A 60 -6.40 1.15 -6.29
CA LYS A 60 -6.66 2.32 -5.45
C LYS A 60 -6.26 1.98 -4.02
N THR A 61 -5.04 2.38 -3.66
CA THR A 61 -4.59 2.32 -2.28
C THR A 61 -5.17 3.52 -1.53
N SER A 62 -5.81 3.27 -0.38
CA SER A 62 -6.39 4.31 0.45
C SER A 62 -5.78 4.28 1.85
N ILE A 63 -5.54 5.47 2.41
CA ILE A 63 -4.89 5.61 3.74
C ILE A 63 -5.92 5.48 4.87
N ILE A 64 -7.20 5.72 4.56
CA ILE A 64 -8.33 5.88 5.50
C ILE A 64 -9.53 4.98 5.16
N ALA A 65 -9.46 4.25 4.06
CA ALA A 65 -10.46 3.30 3.61
C ALA A 65 -9.78 2.07 3.02
N ASP A 66 -10.52 1.01 2.77
CA ASP A 66 -9.96 -0.22 2.23
C ASP A 66 -9.39 -0.03 0.82
N ASP A 67 -8.26 -0.70 0.55
CA ASP A 67 -7.66 -0.78 -0.77
C ASP A 67 -8.64 -1.44 -1.74
N LYS A 68 -8.69 -0.94 -2.97
CA LYS A 68 -9.62 -1.45 -4.00
C LYS A 68 -8.88 -1.85 -5.25
N TYR A 69 -9.26 -3.01 -5.76
CA TYR A 69 -8.97 -3.44 -7.11
C TYR A 69 -10.22 -3.26 -7.97
N ILE A 70 -10.10 -2.50 -9.04
CA ILE A 70 -11.21 -2.14 -9.92
C ILE A 70 -10.88 -2.61 -11.32
N VAL A 71 -11.82 -3.30 -11.96
CA VAL A 71 -11.75 -3.70 -13.36
C VAL A 71 -12.87 -3.02 -14.12
N VAL A 72 -12.52 -2.33 -15.19
CA VAL A 72 -13.47 -1.71 -16.13
C VAL A 72 -13.27 -2.36 -17.49
N ARG A 73 -14.36 -2.84 -18.11
CA ARG A 73 -14.34 -3.33 -19.50
C ARG A 73 -15.10 -2.38 -20.40
N PHE A 74 -14.53 -2.14 -21.57
CA PHE A 74 -15.10 -1.36 -22.64
C PHE A 74 -15.45 -2.27 -23.81
N ASP A 75 -16.52 -1.95 -24.54
CA ASP A 75 -16.78 -2.59 -25.83
C ASP A 75 -15.84 -2.05 -26.92
N ARG A 76 -15.99 -2.58 -28.14
CA ARG A 76 -15.21 -2.15 -29.33
C ARG A 76 -15.42 -0.68 -29.72
N THR A 77 -16.43 0.00 -29.16
CA THR A 77 -16.68 1.43 -29.39
C THR A 77 -16.06 2.31 -28.30
N GLY A 78 -15.39 1.71 -27.30
CA GLY A 78 -14.75 2.43 -26.20
C GLY A 78 -15.71 2.83 -25.09
N LYS A 79 -16.87 2.18 -24.98
CA LYS A 79 -17.92 2.47 -23.98
C LYS A 79 -17.93 1.44 -22.85
N VAL A 80 -18.09 1.88 -21.60
CA VAL A 80 -18.11 1.00 -20.43
C VAL A 80 -19.26 0.00 -20.52
N VAL A 81 -18.93 -1.29 -20.55
CA VAL A 81 -19.90 -2.39 -20.50
C VAL A 81 -19.88 -3.17 -19.19
N SER A 82 -18.77 -3.10 -18.45
CA SER A 82 -18.61 -3.74 -17.14
C SER A 82 -17.78 -2.91 -16.18
N TYR A 83 -18.21 -2.86 -14.93
CA TYR A 83 -17.48 -2.31 -13.80
C TYR A 83 -17.55 -3.31 -12.65
N ASN A 84 -16.39 -3.74 -12.14
CA ASN A 84 -16.29 -4.57 -10.95
C ASN A 84 -15.27 -3.94 -10.01
N SER A 85 -15.64 -3.77 -8.74
CA SER A 85 -14.72 -3.36 -7.69
C SER A 85 -14.76 -4.37 -6.55
N ARG A 86 -13.59 -4.80 -6.10
CA ARG A 86 -13.44 -5.56 -4.87
C ARG A 86 -12.49 -4.86 -3.92
N PHE A 87 -12.75 -5.01 -2.64
CA PHE A 87 -11.75 -4.69 -1.63
C PHE A 87 -10.60 -5.68 -1.76
N ILE A 88 -9.37 -5.16 -1.70
CA ILE A 88 -8.19 -5.98 -1.54
C ILE A 88 -8.10 -6.20 -0.03
N GLU A 89 -8.66 -7.31 0.44
CA GLU A 89 -8.39 -7.74 1.80
C GLU A 89 -6.87 -7.91 1.93
N PRO A 90 -6.22 -7.28 2.92
CA PRO A 90 -4.87 -7.70 3.27
C PRO A 90 -4.97 -9.20 3.56
N ILE A 91 -4.11 -10.00 2.94
CA ILE A 91 -4.16 -11.47 3.05
C ILE A 91 -4.04 -11.82 4.54
N ALA A 92 -5.19 -11.97 5.20
CA ALA A 92 -5.28 -12.62 6.48
C ALA A 92 -5.03 -14.09 6.18
N ASN A 93 -3.91 -14.60 6.67
CA ASN A 93 -3.65 -16.03 6.73
C ASN A 93 -4.70 -16.67 7.66
N ASN A 94 -5.93 -16.84 7.17
CA ASN A 94 -6.95 -17.63 7.84
C ASN A 94 -7.03 -18.99 7.14
N ALA A 95 -6.27 -19.93 7.69
CA ALA A 95 -6.61 -21.34 7.61
C ALA A 95 -7.91 -21.54 8.39
N GLY A 96 -9.04 -21.67 7.68
CA GLY A 96 -10.33 -21.93 8.33
C GLY A 96 -11.52 -21.75 7.40
N GLY A 97 -11.92 -22.84 6.74
CA GLY A 97 -13.28 -23.09 6.25
C GLY A 97 -13.87 -22.10 5.24
N ARG A 98 -13.53 -22.24 3.96
CA ARG A 98 -14.40 -21.73 2.89
C ARG A 98 -15.48 -22.77 2.56
N PRO A 99 -16.78 -22.41 2.46
CA PRO A 99 -17.78 -23.29 1.87
C PRO A 99 -17.38 -23.56 0.41
N GLN A 100 -17.28 -24.84 0.05
CA GLN A 100 -16.91 -25.25 -1.30
C GLN A 100 -17.97 -24.80 -2.29
N CYS A 101 -17.56 -24.05 -3.31
CA CYS A 101 -18.39 -23.77 -4.46
C CYS A 101 -18.57 -25.09 -5.23
N PRO A 102 -19.78 -25.47 -5.69
CA PRO A 102 -20.00 -26.71 -6.43
C PRO A 102 -19.10 -26.74 -7.67
N THR A 103 -18.29 -27.79 -7.79
CA THR A 103 -17.35 -27.99 -8.90
C THR A 103 -18.11 -28.20 -10.21
N PRO A 104 -17.79 -27.46 -11.28
CA PRO A 104 -18.25 -27.80 -12.63
C PRO A 104 -17.62 -29.13 -13.08
N PRO A 105 -18.24 -29.84 -14.05
CA PRO A 105 -17.75 -31.14 -14.50
C PRO A 105 -16.32 -31.02 -15.06
N ALA A 106 -15.50 -32.01 -14.70
CA ALA A 106 -14.08 -32.09 -14.99
C ALA A 106 -13.82 -31.97 -16.51
N TYR A 107 -13.28 -30.84 -16.94
CA TYR A 107 -12.43 -30.83 -18.12
C TYR A 107 -11.12 -31.49 -17.70
N GLU A 108 -10.55 -32.35 -18.54
CA GLU A 108 -9.26 -32.99 -18.30
C GLU A 108 -8.22 -31.90 -17.97
N GLU A 109 -7.84 -31.82 -16.70
CA GLU A 109 -6.78 -30.93 -16.24
C GLU A 109 -5.46 -31.43 -16.84
N VAL A 110 -5.03 -30.80 -17.93
CA VAL A 110 -3.61 -30.77 -18.27
C VAL A 110 -2.91 -30.22 -17.03
N PRO A 111 -2.01 -30.98 -16.37
CA PRO A 111 -1.30 -30.46 -15.20
C PRO A 111 -0.55 -29.20 -15.62
N LEU A 112 -1.04 -28.04 -15.19
CA LEU A 112 -0.29 -26.81 -15.35
C LEU A 112 1.02 -27.02 -14.58
N PRO A 113 2.18 -26.71 -15.20
CA PRO A 113 3.42 -26.65 -14.46
C PRO A 113 3.18 -25.76 -13.24
N ILE A 114 3.51 -26.25 -12.04
CA ILE A 114 3.47 -25.44 -10.83
C ILE A 114 4.59 -24.38 -10.98
N GLU A 115 4.33 -23.31 -11.75
CA GLU A 115 4.35 -21.95 -11.23
C GLU A 115 5.06 -21.81 -9.88
N PRO A 116 6.40 -21.69 -9.75
CA PRO A 116 6.99 -21.32 -8.47
C PRO A 116 6.23 -20.12 -7.90
N MET A 117 5.59 -20.38 -6.75
CA MET A 117 4.90 -19.40 -5.94
C MET A 117 5.67 -18.09 -5.95
N TYR A 118 5.01 -17.01 -6.41
CA TYR A 118 5.65 -15.73 -6.71
C TYR A 118 6.78 -15.39 -5.72
N PRO A 119 7.99 -15.03 -6.22
CA PRO A 119 9.11 -14.71 -5.35
C PRO A 119 8.71 -13.66 -4.30
N VAL A 120 8.95 -14.00 -3.03
CA VAL A 120 8.66 -13.12 -1.90
C VAL A 120 9.72 -12.01 -1.88
N TYR A 121 9.31 -10.80 -2.22
CA TYR A 121 10.18 -9.62 -2.22
C TYR A 121 9.94 -8.78 -0.96
N CYS A 122 11.00 -8.12 -0.48
CA CYS A 122 10.83 -7.05 0.48
C CYS A 122 10.10 -5.86 -0.16
N LEU A 123 9.63 -4.94 0.67
CA LEU A 123 9.07 -3.68 0.18
C LEU A 123 10.04 -2.99 -0.79
N ASP A 124 9.51 -2.47 -1.91
CA ASP A 124 10.27 -1.57 -2.77
C ASP A 124 10.53 -0.23 -2.05
N ASP A 125 11.46 0.57 -2.57
CA ASP A 125 11.88 1.83 -1.94
C ASP A 125 10.73 2.82 -1.73
N ALA A 126 9.76 2.90 -2.66
CA ALA A 126 8.65 3.83 -2.55
C ALA A 126 7.66 3.37 -1.46
N SER A 127 7.35 2.07 -1.42
CA SER A 127 6.49 1.47 -0.40
C SER A 127 7.13 1.52 0.99
N PHE A 128 8.42 1.19 1.09
CA PHE A 128 9.17 1.31 2.33
C PHE A 128 9.26 2.76 2.81
N SER A 129 9.49 3.72 1.92
CA SER A 129 9.55 5.15 2.29
C SER A 129 8.23 5.65 2.87
N LYS A 130 7.08 5.18 2.37
CA LYS A 130 5.76 5.51 2.94
C LYS A 130 5.63 4.98 4.36
N LEU A 131 5.95 3.69 4.58
CA LEU A 131 5.89 3.10 5.92
C LEU A 131 6.87 3.82 6.86
N TYR A 132 8.12 3.97 6.44
CA TYR A 132 9.18 4.64 7.20
C TYR A 132 8.76 6.04 7.64
N ASN A 133 8.21 6.85 6.72
CA ASN A 133 7.77 8.19 7.06
C ASN A 133 6.58 8.19 8.02
N LYS A 134 5.60 7.29 7.83
CA LYS A 134 4.48 7.16 8.77
C LYS A 134 4.95 6.84 10.20
N VAL A 135 5.83 5.86 10.35
CA VAL A 135 6.41 5.50 11.66
C VAL A 135 7.22 6.67 12.23
N LYS A 136 8.07 7.28 11.41
CA LYS A 136 8.90 8.42 11.83
C LYS A 136 8.09 9.61 12.31
N THR A 137 6.93 9.89 11.70
CA THR A 137 6.08 11.03 12.05
C THR A 137 5.16 10.80 13.25
N ALA A 138 5.04 9.56 13.74
CA ALA A 138 4.22 9.27 14.91
C ALA A 138 4.85 9.88 16.17
N SER A 139 4.03 10.59 16.96
CA SER A 139 4.49 11.35 18.13
C SER A 139 4.93 10.50 19.30
N PHE A 140 4.37 9.30 19.45
CA PHE A 140 4.61 8.40 20.59
C PHE A 140 5.14 7.05 20.12
N ASP A 141 6.05 6.46 20.90
CA ASP A 141 6.68 5.18 20.55
C ASP A 141 5.69 4.02 20.52
N ASP A 142 4.64 4.04 21.35
CA ASP A 142 3.56 3.04 21.28
C ASP A 142 2.88 3.05 19.91
N THR A 143 2.55 4.22 19.39
CA THR A 143 1.98 4.35 18.04
C THR A 143 2.96 3.87 16.97
N LYS A 144 4.27 4.07 17.15
CA LYS A 144 5.28 3.53 16.22
C LYS A 144 5.29 2.00 16.26
N PHE A 145 5.20 1.40 17.44
CA PHE A 145 5.13 -0.05 17.59
C PHE A 145 3.85 -0.61 16.95
N ASP A 146 2.69 0.00 17.18
CA ASP A 146 1.43 -0.44 16.57
C ASP A 146 1.51 -0.42 15.03
N LEU A 147 2.08 0.64 14.46
CA LEU A 147 2.28 0.75 13.01
C LEU A 147 3.21 -0.34 12.46
N LEU A 148 4.29 -0.66 13.19
CA LEU A 148 5.24 -1.70 12.79
C LEU A 148 4.64 -3.10 12.93
N GLU A 149 3.86 -3.36 13.99
CA GLU A 149 3.16 -4.62 14.21
C GLU A 149 2.15 -4.88 13.09
N VAL A 150 1.28 -3.91 12.83
CA VAL A 150 0.27 -3.99 11.77
C VAL A 150 0.92 -4.17 10.39
N ALA A 151 1.99 -3.42 10.10
CA ALA A 151 2.70 -3.58 8.83
C ALA A 151 3.33 -4.98 8.69
N SER A 152 3.86 -5.54 9.77
CA SER A 152 4.55 -6.84 9.78
C SER A 152 3.59 -8.03 9.59
N LEU A 153 2.26 -7.80 9.63
CA LEU A 153 1.27 -8.83 9.28
C LEU A 153 1.37 -9.24 7.80
N GLY A 154 1.66 -8.29 6.91
CA GLY A 154 1.62 -8.51 5.45
C GLY A 154 2.86 -8.07 4.67
N CYS A 155 3.77 -7.31 5.27
CA CYS A 155 4.98 -6.84 4.59
C CYS A 155 6.16 -7.78 4.84
N TYR A 156 7.04 -7.86 3.84
CA TYR A 156 8.35 -8.48 3.95
C TYR A 156 9.44 -7.42 3.90
N TYR A 157 10.55 -7.69 4.56
CA TYR A 157 11.61 -6.71 4.80
C TYR A 157 12.98 -7.28 4.45
N SER A 158 13.89 -6.41 4.01
CA SER A 158 15.31 -6.73 4.07
C SER A 158 15.89 -6.42 5.44
N CYS A 159 17.02 -7.05 5.80
CA CYS A 159 17.77 -6.69 7.01
C CYS A 159 18.09 -5.19 7.05
N ALA A 160 18.44 -4.59 5.91
CA ALA A 160 18.71 -3.15 5.81
C ALA A 160 17.48 -2.29 6.14
N GLN A 161 16.29 -2.70 5.69
CA GLN A 161 15.03 -2.03 6.02
C GLN A 161 14.69 -2.17 7.50
N THR A 162 14.87 -3.36 8.08
CA THR A 162 14.69 -3.60 9.51
C THR A 162 15.64 -2.73 10.35
N VAL A 163 16.92 -2.63 9.97
CA VAL A 163 17.91 -1.76 10.63
C VAL A 163 17.46 -0.30 10.63
N ARG A 164 16.91 0.19 9.51
CA ARG A 164 16.39 1.57 9.44
C ARG A 164 15.22 1.81 10.40
N MET A 165 14.33 0.83 10.57
CA MET A 165 13.24 0.92 11.55
C MET A 165 13.74 0.85 12.99
N MET A 166 14.67 -0.05 13.29
CA MET A 166 15.27 -0.18 14.63
C MET A 166 15.95 1.13 15.06
N LYS A 167 16.67 1.79 14.15
CA LYS A 167 17.38 3.06 14.43
C LYS A 167 16.47 4.26 14.70
N MET A 168 15.14 4.11 14.61
CA MET A 168 14.21 5.14 15.09
C MET A 168 14.11 5.17 16.62
N PHE A 169 14.56 4.10 17.29
CA PHE A 169 14.50 3.92 18.73
C PHE A 169 15.91 3.99 19.31
N SER A 170 16.01 4.60 20.49
CA SER A 170 17.31 4.89 21.11
C SER A 170 17.77 3.77 22.05
N PHE A 171 16.84 2.98 22.57
CA PHE A 171 17.14 1.96 23.58
C PHE A 171 17.13 0.55 22.99
N GLY A 172 18.06 -0.30 23.44
CA GLY A 172 18.21 -1.66 22.92
C GLY A 172 16.97 -2.53 23.10
N ASP A 173 16.24 -2.40 24.22
CA ASP A 173 15.00 -3.16 24.44
C ASP A 173 13.90 -2.80 23.43
N GLU A 174 13.81 -1.53 23.01
CA GLU A 174 12.90 -1.06 21.97
C GLU A 174 13.32 -1.57 20.59
N GLN A 175 14.62 -1.50 20.29
CA GLN A 175 15.18 -2.04 19.05
C GLN A 175 14.96 -3.55 18.95
N LEU A 176 15.11 -4.30 20.05
CA LEU A 176 14.77 -5.71 20.13
C LEU A 176 13.26 -5.95 19.96
N LYS A 177 12.40 -5.04 20.43
CA LYS A 177 10.95 -5.09 20.20
C LYS A 177 10.63 -4.91 18.72
N VAL A 178 11.24 -3.94 18.04
CA VAL A 178 11.14 -3.77 16.57
C VAL A 178 11.56 -5.05 15.85
N LEU A 179 12.73 -5.60 16.21
CA LEU A 179 13.23 -6.81 15.60
C LEU A 179 12.27 -7.99 15.77
N ARG A 180 11.67 -8.17 16.96
CA ARG A 180 10.66 -9.22 17.20
C ARG A 180 9.47 -9.14 16.26
N MET A 181 8.98 -7.94 15.96
CA MET A 181 7.84 -7.76 15.05
C MET A 181 8.23 -8.10 13.60
N MET A 182 9.43 -7.71 13.16
CA MET A 182 9.82 -7.78 11.75
C MET A 182 10.53 -9.09 11.35
N ALA A 183 11.23 -9.76 12.28
CA ALA A 183 12.09 -10.92 11.99
C ALA A 183 11.40 -12.10 11.25
N PRO A 184 10.13 -12.44 11.52
CA PRO A 184 9.42 -13.51 10.81
C PRO A 184 9.26 -13.25 9.30
N ARG A 185 9.40 -11.99 8.86
CA ARG A 185 9.20 -11.57 7.48
C ARG A 185 10.46 -11.00 6.83
N ILE A 186 11.64 -11.24 7.42
CA ILE A 186 12.92 -10.88 6.80
C ILE A 186 13.25 -11.89 5.70
N ILE A 187 13.50 -11.42 4.47
CA ILE A 187 13.75 -12.29 3.30
C ILE A 187 15.22 -12.62 3.07
N ASP A 188 16.15 -11.88 3.68
CA ASP A 188 17.60 -12.02 3.50
C ASP A 188 18.34 -12.31 4.83
N PRO A 189 17.99 -13.38 5.57
CA PRO A 189 18.60 -13.71 6.86
C PRO A 189 20.13 -13.81 6.84
N GLN A 190 20.73 -14.14 5.69
CA GLN A 190 22.18 -14.16 5.51
C GLN A 190 22.85 -12.81 5.80
N ASN A 191 22.09 -11.71 5.75
CA ASN A 191 22.53 -10.35 6.04
C ASN A 191 22.29 -9.93 7.50
N ALA A 192 21.91 -10.85 8.40
CA ALA A 192 21.58 -10.56 9.80
C ALA A 192 22.71 -9.86 10.58
N THR A 193 23.95 -9.95 10.12
CA THR A 193 25.09 -9.20 10.66
C THR A 193 24.82 -7.70 10.75
N ASP A 194 24.06 -7.13 9.82
CA ASP A 194 23.73 -5.69 9.84
C ASP A 194 22.75 -5.32 10.96
N ILE A 195 21.89 -6.25 11.37
CA ILE A 195 21.00 -6.10 12.52
C ILE A 195 21.83 -6.12 13.82
N TYR A 196 22.79 -7.03 13.94
CA TYR A 196 23.62 -7.13 15.15
C TYR A 196 24.47 -5.88 15.39
N LYS A 197 24.92 -5.21 14.32
CA LYS A 197 25.67 -3.94 14.39
C LYS A 197 24.86 -2.77 14.95
N VAL A 198 23.53 -2.89 15.09
CA VAL A 198 22.70 -1.86 15.74
C VAL A 198 22.95 -1.84 17.25
N PHE A 199 23.26 -2.98 17.84
CA PHE A 199 23.42 -3.15 19.28
C PHE A 199 24.85 -2.93 19.73
N SER A 200 25.01 -2.20 20.84
CA SER A 200 26.32 -1.93 21.43
C SER A 200 26.76 -3.07 22.36
N PHE A 201 25.82 -3.71 23.04
CA PHE A 201 26.11 -4.74 24.04
C PHE A 201 25.99 -6.16 23.46
N ASP A 202 26.89 -7.06 23.86
CA ASP A 202 26.88 -8.44 23.35
C ASP A 202 25.65 -9.23 23.81
N SER A 203 25.12 -8.94 24.99
CA SER A 203 23.86 -9.53 25.49
C SER A 203 22.65 -9.18 24.60
N GLU A 204 22.63 -7.99 24.01
CA GLU A 204 21.59 -7.59 23.07
C GLU A 204 21.76 -8.29 21.71
N LYS A 205 23.01 -8.43 21.24
CA LYS A 205 23.33 -9.19 20.01
C LYS A 205 22.92 -10.66 20.16
N GLU A 206 23.15 -11.26 21.32
CA GLU A 206 22.72 -12.62 21.64
C GLU A 206 21.19 -12.75 21.58
N LYS A 207 20.46 -11.84 22.24
CA LYS A 207 18.99 -11.78 22.17
C LYS A 207 18.49 -11.58 20.72
N ALA A 208 19.16 -10.73 19.94
CA ALA A 208 18.82 -10.53 18.53
C ALA A 208 19.05 -11.82 17.71
N GLY A 209 20.15 -12.54 17.97
CA GLY A 209 20.42 -13.85 17.38
C GLY A 209 19.34 -14.87 17.71
N GLU A 210 18.88 -14.91 18.96
CA GLU A 210 17.76 -15.76 19.39
C GLU A 210 16.48 -15.45 18.62
N ILE A 211 16.11 -14.17 18.51
CA ILE A 211 14.92 -13.73 17.76
C ILE A 211 15.00 -14.18 16.30
N MET A 212 16.14 -13.97 15.63
CA MET A 212 16.35 -14.35 14.24
C MET A 212 16.23 -15.87 14.04
N ARG A 213 16.75 -16.68 14.96
CA ARG A 213 16.68 -18.14 14.87
C ARG A 213 15.27 -18.69 15.09
N ARG A 214 14.51 -18.12 16.04
CA ARG A 214 13.13 -18.52 16.34
C ARG A 214 12.11 -18.11 15.27
N SER A 215 12.51 -17.20 14.38
CA SER A 215 11.65 -16.65 13.32
C SER A 215 11.80 -17.40 11.99
N ARG A 216 12.28 -18.65 12.04
CA ARG A 216 12.56 -19.52 10.89
C ARG A 216 11.94 -20.90 11.10
#